data_AF-A0A853IJ25-F1
#
_entry.id   AF-A0A853IJ25-F1
#
_cell.length_a   1.000
_cell.length_b   1.000
_cell.length_c   1.000
_cell.angle_alpha   90.00
_cell.angle_beta   90.00
_cell.angle_gamma   90.00
#
_symmetry.space_group_name_H-M   'P 1'
#
loop_
_entity.id
_entity.type
_entity.pdbx_description
1 polymer ?
#
loop_
_entity_poly.entity_id
_entity_poly.type
_entity_poly.pdbx_seq_one_letter_code
_entity_poly.pdbx_strand_id
1 'polypeptide(L)'
;MDKDKAFEKVLQLNKGRGMINLSDHPKKGQFVLTGAIQGKERNFENNIGYCVQVRLNRGDFGGDVVFLRHCDGKLVPHDNQIFYALSEKQIEIAKPFFKPSMKTEPEDELYMLYEGKEPEAGFLIEDKS
;
A
#
# COMPACT_ATOMS: atom_id res chain seq x y z
N MET A 1 -15.60 -16.82 3.03
CA MET A 1 -15.95 -15.44 2.64
C MET A 1 -15.19 -15.15 1.36
N ASP A 2 -15.84 -14.59 0.34
CA ASP A 2 -15.18 -14.12 -0.89
C ASP A 2 -14.58 -12.71 -0.68
N LYS A 3 -13.79 -12.24 -1.65
CA LYS A 3 -13.10 -10.94 -1.56
C LYS A 3 -14.04 -9.76 -1.59
N ASP A 4 -15.13 -9.83 -2.35
CA ASP A 4 -16.11 -8.73 -2.43
C ASP A 4 -16.76 -8.50 -1.07
N LYS A 5 -17.22 -9.57 -0.40
CA LYS A 5 -17.77 -9.47 0.96
C LYS A 5 -16.73 -9.04 1.98
N ALA A 6 -15.47 -9.48 1.81
CA ALA A 6 -14.38 -9.04 2.68
C ALA A 6 -14.12 -7.53 2.52
N PHE A 7 -14.09 -7.03 1.28
CA PHE A 7 -13.90 -5.63 0.96
C PHE A 7 -15.02 -4.77 1.54
N GLU A 8 -16.27 -5.14 1.31
CA GLU A 8 -17.43 -4.45 1.88
C GLU A 8 -17.36 -4.39 3.41
N LYS A 9 -16.96 -5.49 4.05
CA LYS A 9 -16.80 -5.52 5.52
C LYS A 9 -15.66 -4.62 5.99
N VAL A 10 -14.54 -4.57 5.25
CA VAL A 10 -13.44 -3.63 5.53
C VAL A 10 -13.93 -2.18 5.40
N LEU A 11 -14.68 -1.85 4.35
CA LEU A 11 -15.25 -0.52 4.13
C LEU A 11 -16.25 -0.12 5.22
N GLN A 12 -17.16 -1.01 5.62
CA GLN A 12 -18.13 -0.76 6.69
C GLN A 12 -17.47 -0.48 8.04
N LEU A 13 -16.36 -1.16 8.31
CA LEU A 13 -15.54 -0.91 9.50
C LEU A 13 -14.71 0.38 9.38
N ASN A 14 -14.42 0.83 8.15
CA ASN A 14 -13.69 2.06 7.89
C ASN A 14 -14.63 3.28 7.93
N LYS A 15 -14.94 3.74 9.14
CA LYS A 15 -15.78 4.94 9.37
C LYS A 15 -15.00 6.26 9.17
N GLY A 16 -14.15 6.35 8.15
CA GLY A 16 -13.24 7.49 7.93
C GLY A 16 -12.18 7.63 9.03
N ARG A 17 -11.88 6.55 9.77
CA ARG A 17 -10.90 6.53 10.85
C ARG A 17 -9.57 6.01 10.33
N GLY A 18 -8.48 6.47 10.94
CA GLY A 18 -7.14 5.99 10.61
C GLY A 18 -6.59 6.53 9.29
N MET A 19 -7.13 7.65 8.78
CA MET A 19 -6.49 8.36 7.68
C MET A 19 -5.07 8.72 8.09
N ILE A 20 -4.09 8.32 7.27
CA ILE A 20 -2.70 8.72 7.42
C ILE A 20 -2.59 10.13 6.83
N ASN A 21 -1.96 11.04 7.58
CA ASN A 21 -1.83 12.43 7.14
C ASN A 21 -1.05 12.50 5.83
N LEU A 22 -1.35 13.49 4.99
CA LEU A 22 -0.66 13.68 3.70
C LEU A 22 0.84 13.99 3.85
N SER A 23 1.25 14.52 5.00
CA SER A 23 2.65 14.76 5.36
C SER A 23 3.31 13.56 6.04
N ASP A 24 2.66 12.40 6.06
CA ASP A 24 3.11 11.17 6.70
C ASP A 24 2.91 10.00 5.72
N HIS A 25 3.51 8.86 6.03
CA HIS A 25 3.44 7.66 5.19
C HIS A 25 3.10 6.41 6.03
N PRO A 26 2.56 5.35 5.40
CA PRO A 26 2.37 4.09 6.11
C PRO A 26 3.72 3.51 6.59
N LYS A 27 3.69 2.83 7.74
CA LYS A 27 4.84 2.09 8.28
C LYS A 27 5.10 0.80 7.50
N LYS A 28 6.33 0.28 7.55
CA LYS A 28 6.68 -1.02 6.94
C LYS A 28 5.72 -2.11 7.43
N GLY A 29 5.15 -2.88 6.49
CA GLY A 29 4.20 -3.96 6.76
C GLY A 29 2.81 -3.50 7.19
N GLN A 30 2.53 -2.20 7.27
CA GLN A 30 1.23 -1.69 7.65
C GLN A 30 0.24 -1.91 6.52
N PHE A 31 -0.86 -2.61 6.83
CA PHE A 31 -1.99 -2.76 5.92
C PHE A 31 -2.77 -1.46 5.83
N VAL A 32 -3.10 -1.07 4.59
CA VAL A 32 -3.85 0.14 4.29
C VAL A 32 -4.97 -0.13 3.30
N LEU A 33 -6.02 0.67 3.40
CA LEU A 33 -6.97 0.90 2.34
C LEU A 33 -6.57 2.19 1.60
N THR A 34 -6.48 2.14 0.28
CA THR A 34 -6.30 3.35 -0.54
C THR A 34 -7.63 4.05 -0.80
N GLY A 35 -7.57 5.35 -1.07
CA GLY A 35 -8.67 6.12 -1.64
C GLY A 35 -9.05 5.67 -3.06
N ALA A 36 -9.87 6.48 -3.74
CA ALA A 36 -10.22 6.21 -5.13
C ALA A 36 -8.97 6.34 -6.03
N ILE A 37 -8.76 5.35 -6.90
CA ILE A 37 -7.65 5.34 -7.87
C ILE A 37 -8.26 5.56 -9.26
N GLN A 38 -7.77 6.56 -9.99
CA GLN A 38 -8.29 6.90 -11.31
C GLN A 38 -8.14 5.71 -12.29
N GLY A 39 -9.21 5.39 -13.03
CA GLY A 39 -9.18 4.34 -14.04
C GLY A 39 -9.10 2.91 -13.49
N LYS A 40 -9.24 2.71 -12.17
CA LYS A 40 -9.29 1.40 -11.54
C LYS A 40 -10.63 1.19 -10.85
N GLU A 41 -11.11 -0.04 -10.91
CA GLU A 41 -12.28 -0.45 -10.13
C GLU A 41 -11.95 -0.42 -8.65
N ARG A 42 -12.89 0.08 -7.85
CA ARG A 42 -12.74 0.12 -6.39
C ARG A 42 -13.11 -1.23 -5.79
N ASN A 43 -12.11 -2.07 -5.55
CA ASN A 43 -12.28 -3.46 -5.09
C ASN A 43 -11.11 -3.90 -4.17
N PHE A 44 -11.16 -5.14 -3.69
CA PHE A 44 -10.15 -5.67 -2.77
C PHE A 44 -8.74 -5.66 -3.40
N GLU A 45 -8.63 -6.12 -4.64
CA GLU A 45 -7.38 -6.28 -5.38
C GLU A 45 -6.64 -4.96 -5.63
N ASN A 46 -7.37 -3.88 -5.87
CA ASN A 46 -6.79 -2.60 -6.23
C ASN A 46 -6.57 -1.69 -5.02
N ASN A 47 -7.38 -1.84 -3.95
CA ASN A 47 -7.42 -0.87 -2.86
C ASN A 47 -6.84 -1.36 -1.54
N ILE A 48 -6.59 -2.66 -1.37
CA ILE A 48 -6.03 -3.20 -0.12
C ILE A 48 -4.64 -3.78 -0.37
N GLY A 49 -3.65 -3.20 0.29
CA GLY A 49 -2.27 -3.68 0.29
C GLY A 49 -1.59 -3.40 1.61
N TYR A 50 -0.34 -3.84 1.73
CA TYR A 50 0.54 -3.44 2.83
C TYR A 50 1.79 -2.74 2.31
N CYS A 51 2.29 -1.80 3.09
CA CYS A 51 3.43 -0.97 2.72
C CYS A 51 4.74 -1.76 2.75
N VAL A 52 5.48 -1.71 1.64
CA VAL A 52 6.77 -2.38 1.46
C VAL A 52 7.92 -1.38 1.51
N GLN A 53 7.77 -0.27 0.79
CA GLN A 53 8.79 0.76 0.63
C GLN A 53 8.11 2.13 0.45
N VAL A 54 8.78 3.18 0.91
CA VAL A 54 8.43 4.58 0.74
C VAL A 54 9.64 5.31 0.17
N ARG A 55 9.44 6.06 -0.91
CA ARG A 55 10.46 6.94 -1.48
C ARG A 55 10.03 8.38 -1.30
N LEU A 56 10.78 9.12 -0.51
CA LEU A 56 10.45 10.49 -0.16
C LEU A 56 10.66 11.44 -1.33
N ASN A 57 9.71 12.34 -1.55
CA ASN A 57 9.78 13.38 -2.59
C ASN A 57 9.99 12.85 -4.03
N ARG A 58 9.58 11.61 -4.33
CA ARG A 58 9.76 10.97 -5.66
C ARG A 58 8.49 10.91 -6.52
N GLY A 59 7.36 11.33 -5.98
CA GLY A 59 6.07 11.32 -6.65
C GLY A 59 5.73 12.67 -7.28
N ASP A 60 4.54 12.75 -7.85
CA ASP A 60 4.02 14.00 -8.41
C ASP A 60 4.03 15.13 -7.38
N PHE A 61 4.35 16.34 -7.85
CA PHE A 61 4.48 17.56 -7.03
C PHE A 61 5.47 17.45 -5.86
N GLY A 62 6.43 16.52 -5.92
CA GLY A 62 7.40 16.29 -4.86
C GLY A 62 6.80 15.57 -3.65
N GLY A 63 5.70 14.82 -3.83
CA GLY A 63 5.15 13.94 -2.80
C GLY A 63 5.94 12.63 -2.66
N ASP A 64 5.57 11.83 -1.66
CA ASP A 64 6.15 10.50 -1.46
C ASP A 64 5.52 9.49 -2.42
N VAL A 65 6.33 8.50 -2.84
CA VAL A 65 5.81 7.30 -3.49
C VAL A 65 5.79 6.15 -2.50
N VAL A 66 4.63 5.54 -2.32
CA VAL A 66 4.43 4.39 -1.44
C VAL A 66 4.22 3.14 -2.28
N PHE A 67 5.09 2.14 -2.12
CA PHE A 67 4.95 0.84 -2.74
C PHE A 67 4.10 -0.07 -1.86
N LEU A 68 2.96 -0.50 -2.40
CA LEU A 68 2.07 -1.45 -1.74
C LEU A 68 2.16 -2.81 -2.41
N ARG A 69 2.29 -3.86 -1.60
CA ARG A 69 2.04 -5.23 -2.06
C ARG A 69 0.56 -5.52 -1.92
N HIS A 70 -0.09 -5.87 -3.03
CA HIS A 70 -1.50 -6.27 -3.06
C HIS A 70 -1.69 -7.77 -2.94
N CYS A 71 -2.94 -8.20 -2.75
CA CYS A 71 -3.27 -9.59 -2.45
C CYS A 71 -2.87 -10.60 -3.55
N ASP A 72 -2.75 -10.15 -4.80
CA ASP A 72 -2.31 -10.98 -5.94
C ASP A 72 -0.79 -11.19 -5.98
N GLY A 73 -0.03 -10.41 -5.21
CA GLY A 73 1.43 -10.39 -5.15
C GLY A 73 2.09 -9.29 -5.96
N LYS A 74 1.32 -8.46 -6.67
CA LYS A 74 1.89 -7.31 -7.36
C LYS A 74 2.33 -6.25 -6.37
N LEU A 75 3.50 -5.71 -6.63
CA LEU A 75 3.96 -4.47 -6.04
C LEU A 75 3.50 -3.32 -6.93
N VAL A 76 2.78 -2.36 -6.36
CA VAL A 76 2.24 -1.22 -7.11
C VAL A 76 2.69 0.05 -6.42
N PRO A 77 3.36 0.98 -7.13
CA PRO A 77 3.63 2.31 -6.62
C PRO A 77 2.33 3.12 -6.57
N HIS A 78 2.14 3.84 -5.47
CA HIS A 78 1.06 4.82 -5.29
C HIS A 78 1.68 6.16 -4.96
N ASP A 79 1.40 7.14 -5.82
CA ASP A 79 1.74 8.54 -5.65
C ASP A 79 0.45 9.37 -5.55
N ASN A 80 0.50 10.51 -4.85
CA ASN A 80 -0.64 11.39 -4.62
C ASN A 80 -1.92 10.66 -4.13
N GLN A 81 -1.72 9.65 -3.26
CA GLN A 81 -2.77 8.73 -2.82
C GLN A 81 -3.07 8.92 -1.33
N ILE A 82 -4.36 9.00 -1.00
CA ILE A 82 -4.82 8.94 0.40
C ILE A 82 -4.78 7.49 0.89
N PHE A 83 -4.25 7.28 2.09
CA PHE A 83 -4.21 5.98 2.77
C PHE A 83 -4.98 5.99 4.09
N TYR A 84 -5.65 4.89 4.40
CA TYR A 84 -6.29 4.63 5.68
C TYR A 84 -5.68 3.38 6.31
N ALA A 85 -5.08 3.51 7.48
CA ALA A 85 -4.57 2.38 8.26
C ALA A 85 -5.71 1.42 8.59
N LEU A 86 -5.54 0.13 8.27
CA LEU A 86 -6.49 -0.89 8.68
C LEU A 86 -6.35 -1.17 10.19
N SER A 87 -7.49 -1.22 10.87
CA SER A 87 -7.59 -1.73 12.25
C SER A 87 -7.33 -3.23 12.30
N GLU A 88 -7.02 -3.75 13.49
CA GLU A 88 -6.77 -5.19 13.71
C GLU A 88 -7.90 -6.07 13.16
N LYS A 89 -9.17 -5.72 13.41
CA LYS A 89 -10.34 -6.44 12.88
C LYS A 89 -10.41 -6.43 11.35
N GLN A 90 -10.02 -5.33 10.71
CA GLN A 90 -9.96 -5.24 9.25
C GLN A 90 -8.80 -6.08 8.71
N ILE A 91 -7.66 -6.10 9.41
CA ILE A 91 -6.51 -6.94 9.05
C ILE A 91 -6.88 -8.41 9.16
N GLU A 92 -7.58 -8.84 10.21
CA GLU A 92 -8.08 -10.23 10.34
C GLU A 92 -8.96 -10.66 9.17
N ILE A 93 -9.75 -9.72 8.62
CA ILE A 93 -10.58 -9.94 7.43
C ILE A 93 -9.74 -10.01 6.15
N ALA A 94 -8.77 -9.10 6.00
CA ALA A 94 -8.01 -8.94 4.76
C ALA A 94 -6.87 -9.97 4.61
N LYS A 95 -6.14 -10.25 5.69
CA LYS A 95 -4.91 -11.05 5.70
C LYS A 95 -5.05 -12.46 5.10
N PRO A 96 -6.18 -13.20 5.25
CA PRO A 96 -6.35 -14.52 4.63
C PRO A 96 -6.31 -14.51 3.09
N PHE A 97 -6.56 -13.37 2.45
CA PHE A 97 -6.53 -13.25 0.98
C PHE A 97 -5.13 -12.97 0.43
N PHE A 98 -4.15 -12.75 1.30
CA PHE A 98 -2.75 -12.56 0.93
C PHE A 98 -2.02 -13.90 0.97
N LYS A 99 -1.24 -14.21 -0.08
CA LYS A 99 -0.36 -15.37 -0.16
C LYS A 99 0.58 -15.45 1.06
N PRO A 100 0.76 -16.62 1.69
CA PRO A 100 1.62 -16.79 2.87
C PRO A 100 3.08 -16.34 2.69
N SER A 101 3.62 -16.44 1.48
CA SER A 101 4.98 -16.02 1.13
C SER A 101 5.20 -14.50 1.20
N MET A 102 4.11 -13.73 1.25
CA MET A 102 4.13 -12.26 1.31
C MET A 102 4.22 -11.72 2.74
N LYS A 103 4.64 -12.51 3.73
CA LYS A 103 4.71 -12.06 5.14
C LYS A 103 6.06 -11.46 5.51
N THR A 104 7.08 -11.64 4.68
CA THR A 104 8.45 -11.18 4.93
C THR A 104 9.05 -10.72 3.61
N GLU A 105 8.94 -9.42 3.35
CA GLU A 105 9.67 -8.76 2.26
C GLU A 105 11.15 -8.67 2.67
N PRO A 106 12.10 -9.17 1.85
CA PRO A 106 13.53 -9.05 2.11
C PRO A 106 13.96 -7.58 2.21
N GLU A 107 14.94 -7.27 3.05
CA GLU A 107 15.43 -5.89 3.19
C GLU A 107 16.27 -5.43 2.00
N ASP A 108 16.85 -6.37 1.29
CA ASP A 108 17.71 -6.21 0.12
C ASP A 108 16.97 -6.35 -1.21
N GLU A 109 15.64 -6.53 -1.19
CA GLU A 109 14.86 -6.62 -2.42
C GLU A 109 14.84 -5.27 -3.13
N LEU A 110 15.26 -5.29 -4.39
CA LEU A 110 15.36 -4.13 -5.26
C LEU A 110 14.05 -3.91 -5.99
N TYR A 111 13.42 -2.77 -5.75
CA TYR A 111 12.19 -2.38 -6.45
C TYR A 111 12.47 -1.30 -7.47
N MET A 112 11.85 -1.40 -8.64
CA MET A 112 11.91 -0.37 -9.68
C MET A 112 10.68 0.53 -9.57
N LEU A 113 10.89 1.85 -9.57
CA LEU A 113 9.80 2.82 -9.50
C LEU A 113 9.06 2.96 -10.83
N TYR A 114 9.81 3.26 -11.89
CA TYR A 114 9.33 3.28 -13.27
C TYR A 114 10.41 2.64 -14.16
N GLU A 115 10.01 2.17 -15.33
CA GLU A 115 10.95 1.68 -16.33
C GLU A 115 12.03 2.75 -16.62
N GLY A 116 13.30 2.34 -16.59
CA GLY A 116 14.44 3.24 -16.78
C GLY A 116 14.89 4.02 -15.54
N LYS A 117 14.30 3.79 -14.36
CA LYS A 117 14.84 4.26 -13.08
C LYS A 117 15.66 3.17 -12.39
N GLU A 118 16.73 3.56 -11.72
CA GLU A 118 17.53 2.63 -10.92
C GLU A 118 16.66 2.01 -9.81
N PRO A 119 16.76 0.68 -9.62
CA PRO A 119 16.02 0.03 -8.55
C PRO A 119 16.69 0.30 -7.20
N GLU A 120 15.89 0.33 -6.14
CA GLU A 120 16.37 0.68 -4.80
C GLU A 120 15.79 -0.28 -3.75
N ALA A 121 16.61 -0.59 -2.75
CA ALA A 121 16.28 -1.47 -1.64
C ALA A 121 16.15 -0.68 -0.34
N GLY A 122 15.51 -1.29 0.66
CA GLY A 122 15.20 -0.67 1.95
C GLY A 122 13.76 -0.14 2.03
N PHE A 123 13.38 0.25 3.25
CA PHE A 123 12.01 0.70 3.54
C PHE A 123 11.80 2.18 3.24
N LEU A 124 12.62 3.07 3.81
CA LEU A 124 12.48 4.51 3.64
C LEU A 124 13.70 5.02 2.88
N ILE A 125 13.46 5.59 1.70
CA ILE A 125 14.51 6.08 0.80
C ILE A 125 14.35 7.58 0.66
N GLU A 126 15.38 8.31 1.03
CA GLU A 126 15.45 9.76 0.87
C GLU A 126 15.90 10.14 -0.55
N ASP A 127 15.52 11.33 -0.99
CA ASP A 127 16.09 11.89 -2.20
C ASP A 127 17.58 12.18 -2.00
N LYS A 128 18.44 11.53 -2.79
CA LYS A 128 19.85 11.88 -2.94
C LYS A 128 19.99 13.06 -3.91
N SER A 129 19.39 14.20 -3.57
CA SER A 129 19.62 15.47 -4.28
C SER A 129 20.87 16.16 -3.75
#